data_AF-A0A1V5W356-F1
#
_entry.id   AF-A0A1V5W356-F1
#
_cell.length_a   1.000
_cell.length_b   1.000
_cell.length_c   1.000
_cell.angle_alpha   90.00
_cell.angle_beta   90.00
_cell.angle_gamma   90.00
#
_symmetry.space_group_name_H-M   'P 1'
#
loop_
_entity.id
_entity.type
_entity.pdbx_description
1 polymer ?
#
loop_
_entity_poly.entity_id
_entity_poly.type
_entity_poly.pdbx_seq_one_letter_code
_entity_poly.pdbx_strand_id
1 'polypeptide(L)'
;MNLKFKSILQKNTEKVIPGTVFSKMIIEMDETTVMDHELNLSAMDILKDSAWIINFFLTFLSVGGIAILFLGLGYLTLGKENSPEQWKTFTNLLIMASTIIFIFTWVLLSVKGAIANKKRLTVINQRGNGNWRIVDEADWEKFQKLMDIAKKSREKEIEDFMKKKL
;
A
#
# COMPACT_ATOMS: atom_id res chain seq x y z
N MET A 1 -8.18 -2.12 -20.09
CA MET A 1 -7.51 -3.09 -19.19
C MET A 1 -8.58 -3.83 -18.42
N ASN A 2 -8.60 -5.16 -18.49
CA ASN A 2 -9.53 -5.99 -17.70
C ASN A 2 -8.79 -6.48 -16.45
N LEU A 3 -9.34 -6.20 -15.28
CA LEU A 3 -8.79 -6.60 -13.99
C LEU A 3 -9.77 -7.52 -13.28
N LYS A 4 -9.28 -8.65 -12.80
CA LYS A 4 -10.01 -9.58 -11.93
C LYS A 4 -9.47 -9.50 -10.52
N PHE A 5 -10.37 -9.40 -9.55
CA PHE A 5 -10.02 -9.33 -8.14
C PHE A 5 -11.16 -9.85 -7.28
N LYS A 6 -10.85 -10.26 -6.07
CA LYS A 6 -11.82 -10.72 -5.09
C LYS A 6 -11.95 -9.72 -3.95
N SER A 7 -13.11 -9.67 -3.33
CA SER A 7 -13.29 -8.95 -2.08
C SER A 7 -13.80 -9.87 -0.97
N ILE A 8 -13.31 -9.64 0.25
CA ILE A 8 -13.67 -10.38 1.46
C ILE A 8 -13.93 -9.39 2.59
N LEU A 9 -14.98 -9.62 3.39
CA LEU A 9 -15.30 -8.74 4.51
C LEU A 9 -14.30 -8.94 5.64
N GLN A 10 -13.77 -7.83 6.12
CA GLN A 10 -12.90 -7.81 7.28
C GLN A 10 -13.70 -7.39 8.52
N LYS A 11 -13.92 -8.33 9.44
CA LYS A 11 -14.61 -8.11 10.71
C LYS A 11 -13.57 -7.91 11.82
N ASN A 12 -13.78 -6.87 12.63
CA ASN A 12 -13.07 -6.74 13.89
C ASN A 12 -13.84 -7.54 14.93
N THR A 13 -13.32 -8.69 15.29
CA THR A 13 -13.88 -9.53 16.34
C THR A 13 -13.10 -9.31 17.61
N GLU A 14 -13.78 -8.92 18.68
CA GLU A 14 -13.22 -8.89 20.02
C GLU A 14 -13.15 -10.32 20.54
N LYS A 15 -11.94 -10.84 20.75
CA LYS A 15 -11.74 -12.15 21.36
C LYS A 15 -11.14 -11.97 22.74
N VAL A 16 -11.84 -12.51 23.75
CA VAL A 16 -11.34 -12.56 25.12
C VAL A 16 -10.11 -13.45 25.13
N ILE A 17 -9.01 -12.96 25.69
CA ILE A 17 -7.80 -13.76 25.87
C ILE A 17 -8.10 -14.77 26.97
N PRO A 18 -8.10 -16.08 26.69
CA PRO A 18 -8.46 -17.10 27.66
C PRO A 18 -7.65 -16.93 28.96
N GLY A 19 -8.32 -16.88 30.11
CA GLY A 19 -7.65 -16.76 31.40
C GLY A 19 -7.22 -15.36 31.84
N THR A 20 -7.58 -14.32 31.10
CA THR A 20 -7.46 -12.92 31.56
C THR A 20 -8.80 -12.20 31.43
N VAL A 21 -8.93 -11.02 32.06
CA VAL A 21 -10.08 -10.11 31.86
C VAL A 21 -9.92 -9.25 30.60
N PHE A 22 -8.82 -9.43 29.87
CA PHE A 22 -8.48 -8.61 28.72
C PHE A 22 -9.00 -9.23 27.43
N SER A 23 -9.52 -8.38 26.57
CA SER A 23 -9.88 -8.71 25.20
C SER A 23 -8.84 -8.17 24.23
N LYS A 24 -8.66 -8.88 23.11
CA LYS A 24 -7.86 -8.43 21.98
C LYS A 24 -8.77 -8.26 20.78
N MET A 25 -8.71 -7.10 20.13
CA MET A 25 -9.30 -6.95 18.81
C MET A 25 -8.48 -7.74 17.80
N ILE A 26 -9.14 -8.70 17.17
CA ILE A 26 -8.54 -9.52 16.12
C ILE A 26 -9.29 -9.20 14.82
N ILE A 27 -8.50 -9.01 13.78
CA ILE A 27 -9.00 -8.89 12.42
C ILE A 27 -9.27 -10.31 11.90
N GLU A 28 -10.53 -10.58 11.59
CA GLU A 28 -10.96 -11.83 10.96
C GLU A 28 -11.53 -11.57 9.58
N MET A 29 -11.18 -12.44 8.66
CA MET A 29 -11.66 -12.39 7.28
C MET A 29 -12.83 -13.37 7.18
N ASP A 30 -14.00 -12.89 6.79
CA ASP A 30 -15.18 -13.74 6.69
C ASP A 30 -15.18 -14.49 5.36
N GLU A 31 -14.73 -15.74 5.39
CA GLU A 31 -14.60 -16.64 4.23
C GLU A 31 -15.94 -16.84 3.49
N THR A 32 -17.08 -16.68 4.17
CA THR A 32 -18.42 -16.82 3.54
C THR A 32 -18.77 -15.62 2.65
N THR A 33 -18.03 -14.53 2.79
CA THR A 33 -18.28 -13.27 2.07
C THR A 33 -17.35 -13.08 0.88
N VAL A 34 -16.63 -14.09 0.42
CA VAL A 34 -15.77 -13.96 -0.77
C VAL A 34 -16.64 -13.73 -2.00
N MET A 35 -16.34 -12.68 -2.77
CA MET A 35 -17.00 -12.39 -4.04
C MET A 35 -15.97 -12.01 -5.09
N ASP A 36 -16.17 -12.54 -6.30
CA ASP A 36 -15.35 -12.23 -7.48
C ASP A 36 -15.86 -10.96 -8.17
N HIS A 37 -14.92 -10.15 -8.67
CA HIS A 37 -15.20 -8.91 -9.38
C HIS A 37 -14.38 -8.84 -10.66
N GLU A 38 -15.03 -8.35 -11.71
CA GLU A 38 -14.37 -7.96 -12.95
C GLU A 38 -14.53 -6.47 -13.17
N LEU A 39 -13.43 -5.81 -13.53
CA LEU A 39 -13.38 -4.38 -13.75
C LEU A 39 -12.69 -4.09 -15.07
N ASN A 40 -13.45 -3.50 -16.00
CA ASN A 40 -12.94 -2.99 -17.26
C ASN A 40 -12.63 -1.50 -17.11
N LEU A 41 -11.34 -1.15 -17.14
CA LEU A 41 -10.87 0.23 -17.08
C LEU A 41 -10.38 0.72 -18.44
N SER A 42 -10.83 1.91 -18.82
CA SER A 42 -10.18 2.70 -19.86
C SER A 42 -8.98 3.45 -19.29
N ALA A 43 -8.00 3.77 -20.13
CA ALA A 43 -6.86 4.62 -19.74
C ALA A 43 -7.34 6.01 -19.25
N MET A 44 -8.41 6.53 -19.85
CA MET A 44 -8.99 7.81 -19.45
C MET A 44 -9.54 7.79 -18.01
N ASP A 45 -10.09 6.65 -17.58
CA ASP A 45 -10.63 6.52 -16.21
C ASP A 45 -9.55 6.58 -15.15
N ILE A 46 -8.34 6.13 -15.51
CA ILE A 46 -7.15 6.16 -14.65
C ILE A 46 -6.58 7.58 -14.62
N LEU A 47 -6.50 8.26 -15.77
CA LEU A 47 -5.92 9.62 -15.88
C LEU A 47 -6.76 10.69 -15.18
N LYS A 48 -8.07 10.51 -15.08
CA LYS A 48 -8.98 11.47 -14.42
C LYS A 48 -9.10 11.27 -12.90
N ASP A 49 -8.43 10.27 -12.33
CA ASP A 49 -8.54 9.97 -10.90
C ASP A 49 -7.82 11.02 -10.03
N SER A 50 -8.40 11.33 -8.87
CA SER A 50 -7.79 12.29 -7.93
C SER A 50 -6.45 11.81 -7.36
N ALA A 51 -6.14 10.51 -7.48
CA ALA A 51 -4.84 9.94 -7.14
C ALA A 51 -3.66 10.67 -7.82
N TRP A 52 -3.84 11.22 -9.02
CA TRP A 52 -2.78 11.98 -9.71
C TRP A 52 -2.36 13.21 -8.93
N ILE A 53 -3.32 13.95 -8.40
CA ILE A 53 -3.08 15.19 -7.66
C ILE A 53 -2.45 14.86 -6.31
N ILE A 54 -3.02 13.90 -5.57
CA ILE A 54 -2.51 13.52 -4.24
C ILE A 54 -1.08 12.97 -4.35
N ASN A 55 -0.83 12.06 -5.30
CA ASN A 55 0.49 11.48 -5.46
C ASN A 55 1.50 12.46 -6.06
N PHE A 56 1.08 13.49 -6.79
CA PHE A 56 1.99 14.57 -7.21
C PHE A 56 2.62 15.23 -5.99
N PHE A 57 1.81 15.68 -5.03
CA PHE A 57 2.30 16.34 -3.82
C PHE A 57 3.12 15.39 -2.93
N LEU A 58 2.68 14.14 -2.75
CA LEU A 58 3.45 13.16 -1.98
C LEU A 58 4.82 12.85 -2.61
N THR A 59 4.85 12.68 -3.93
CA THR A 59 6.11 12.43 -4.66
C THR A 59 7.00 13.66 -4.62
N PHE A 60 6.42 14.86 -4.72
CA PHE A 60 7.16 16.11 -4.68
C PHE A 60 7.82 16.32 -3.32
N LEU A 61 7.07 16.12 -2.24
CA LEU A 61 7.59 16.25 -0.87
C LEU A 61 8.69 15.22 -0.58
N SER A 62 8.49 13.97 -1.02
CA SER A 62 9.47 12.90 -0.78
C SER A 62 10.74 13.07 -1.63
N VAL A 63 10.61 13.12 -2.95
CA VAL A 63 11.76 13.24 -3.86
C VAL A 63 12.43 14.60 -3.71
N GLY A 64 11.66 15.68 -3.60
CA GLY A 64 12.19 17.02 -3.37
C GLY A 64 12.90 17.15 -2.02
N GLY A 65 12.33 16.59 -0.95
CA GLY A 65 12.98 16.53 0.36
C GLY A 65 14.33 15.81 0.31
N ILE A 66 14.37 14.65 -0.33
CA ILE A 66 15.62 13.89 -0.54
C ILE A 66 16.62 14.70 -1.37
N ALA A 67 16.19 15.30 -2.48
CA ALA A 67 17.05 16.10 -3.34
C ALA A 67 17.67 17.31 -2.60
N ILE A 68 16.89 17.99 -1.75
CA ILE A 68 17.37 19.09 -0.91
C ILE A 68 18.44 18.60 0.08
N LEU A 69 18.24 17.43 0.68
CA LEU A 69 19.25 16.83 1.57
C LEU A 69 20.56 16.54 0.83
N PHE A 70 20.49 15.97 -0.37
CA PHE A 70 21.67 15.73 -1.20
C PHE A 70 22.36 17.03 -1.64
N LEU A 71 21.61 18.07 -1.98
CA LEU A 71 22.16 19.40 -2.27
C LEU A 71 22.87 19.99 -1.06
N GLY A 72 22.25 19.93 0.12
CA GLY A 72 22.83 20.43 1.37
C GLY A 72 24.11 19.70 1.76
N LEU A 73 24.09 18.36 1.73
CA LEU A 73 25.27 17.55 2.00
C LEU A 73 26.37 17.80 0.97
N GLY A 74 26.03 17.82 -0.32
CA GLY A 74 26.98 18.11 -1.40
C GLY A 74 27.60 19.50 -1.26
N TYR A 75 26.83 20.50 -0.81
CA TYR A 75 27.37 21.84 -0.59
C TYR A 75 28.38 21.87 0.57
N LEU A 76 28.09 21.15 1.65
CA LEU A 76 28.96 21.08 2.82
C LEU A 76 30.28 20.34 2.55
N THR A 77 30.27 19.30 1.72
CA THR A 77 31.44 18.45 1.46
C THR A 77 32.23 18.86 0.23
N LEU A 78 31.54 19.22 -0.86
CA LEU A 78 32.12 19.46 -2.18
C LEU A 78 32.01 20.92 -2.59
N GLY A 79 30.95 21.62 -2.16
CA GLY A 79 30.61 22.96 -2.65
C GLY A 79 31.58 24.08 -2.23
N LYS A 80 32.33 23.91 -1.14
CA LYS A 80 33.26 24.94 -0.64
C LYS A 80 34.63 24.94 -1.32
N GLU A 81 35.06 23.78 -1.83
CA GLU A 81 36.42 23.60 -2.37
C GLU A 81 36.41 23.39 -3.90
N ASN A 82 35.27 23.04 -4.47
CA ASN A 82 35.16 22.81 -5.91
C ASN A 82 35.01 24.10 -6.71
N SER A 83 35.46 24.03 -7.96
CA SER A 83 35.23 25.08 -8.95
C SER A 83 33.72 25.28 -9.22
N PRO A 84 33.29 26.51 -9.58
CA PRO A 84 31.89 26.78 -9.93
C PRO A 84 31.34 25.87 -11.04
N GLU A 85 32.19 25.42 -11.98
CA GLU A 85 31.81 24.51 -13.06
C GLU A 85 31.49 23.09 -12.57
N GLN A 86 32.30 22.57 -11.64
CA GLN A 86 32.06 21.27 -11.00
C GLN A 86 30.79 21.30 -10.16
N TRP A 87 30.57 22.38 -9.40
CA TRP A 87 29.34 22.56 -8.62
C TRP A 87 28.09 22.65 -9.51
N LYS A 88 28.17 23.39 -10.62
CA LYS A 88 27.10 23.46 -11.62
C LYS A 88 26.81 22.10 -12.26
N THR A 89 27.85 21.31 -12.55
CA THR A 89 27.70 19.97 -13.12
C THR A 89 26.99 19.03 -12.14
N PHE A 90 27.42 19.02 -10.88
CA PHE A 90 26.79 18.22 -9.82
C PHE A 90 25.31 18.58 -9.63
N THR A 91 25.01 19.87 -9.49
CA THR A 91 23.62 20.34 -9.28
C THR A 91 22.73 20.01 -10.47
N ASN A 92 23.20 20.18 -11.71
CA ASN A 92 22.45 19.80 -12.91
C ASN A 92 22.17 18.29 -13.00
N LEU A 93 23.18 17.46 -12.70
CA LEU A 93 23.01 15.99 -12.68
C LEU A 93 21.99 15.57 -11.62
N LEU A 94 22.06 16.17 -10.43
CA LEU A 94 21.12 15.88 -9.36
C LEU A 94 19.70 16.31 -9.73
N ILE A 95 19.51 17.50 -10.28
CA ILE A 95 18.19 17.97 -10.74
C ILE A 95 17.63 17.04 -11.81
N MET A 96 18.45 16.64 -12.78
CA MET A 96 18.04 15.72 -13.85
C MET A 96 17.62 14.36 -13.27
N ALA A 97 18.45 13.76 -12.41
CA ALA A 97 18.16 12.49 -11.78
C ALA A 97 16.90 12.56 -10.90
N SER A 98 16.77 13.59 -10.07
CA SER A 98 15.59 13.82 -9.23
C SER A 98 14.33 14.01 -10.06
N THR A 99 14.40 14.71 -11.20
CA THR A 99 13.25 14.91 -12.09
C THR A 99 12.80 13.58 -12.70
N ILE A 100 13.74 12.75 -13.16
CA ILE A 100 13.43 11.42 -13.71
C ILE A 100 12.78 10.55 -12.63
N ILE A 101 13.39 10.46 -11.44
CA ILE A 101 12.86 9.69 -10.31
C ILE A 101 11.47 10.19 -9.90
N PHE A 102 11.27 11.51 -9.88
CA PHE A 102 9.98 12.14 -9.58
C PHE A 102 8.91 11.69 -10.57
N ILE A 103 9.15 11.82 -11.88
CA ILE A 103 8.17 11.45 -12.91
C ILE A 103 7.83 9.96 -12.81
N PHE A 104 8.82 9.07 -12.71
CA PHE A 104 8.59 7.63 -12.60
C PHE A 104 7.79 7.28 -11.35
N THR A 105 8.19 7.80 -10.19
CA THR A 105 7.52 7.51 -8.92
C THR A 105 6.09 8.05 -8.94
N TRP A 106 5.89 9.27 -9.44
CA TRP A 106 4.57 9.90 -9.52
C TRP A 106 3.62 9.10 -10.41
N VAL A 107 4.06 8.71 -11.61
CA VAL A 107 3.24 7.92 -12.54
C VAL A 107 2.90 6.55 -11.93
N LEU A 108 3.89 5.85 -11.37
CA LEU A 108 3.68 4.53 -10.78
C LEU A 108 2.70 4.56 -9.60
N LEU A 109 2.87 5.52 -8.69
CA LEU A 109 1.96 5.69 -7.55
C LEU A 109 0.56 6.12 -8.00
N SER A 110 0.47 7.00 -8.99
CA SER A 110 -0.81 7.49 -9.51
C SER A 110 -1.61 6.38 -10.19
N VAL A 111 -0.97 5.58 -11.04
CA VAL A 111 -1.63 4.44 -11.70
C VAL A 111 -2.10 3.42 -10.66
N LYS A 112 -1.24 3.05 -9.71
CA LYS A 112 -1.61 2.10 -8.64
C LYS A 112 -2.73 2.64 -7.77
N GLY A 113 -2.66 3.91 -7.37
CA GLY A 113 -3.68 4.58 -6.57
C GLY A 113 -5.02 4.67 -7.28
N ALA A 114 -5.02 5.07 -8.56
CA ALA A 114 -6.23 5.13 -9.38
C ALA A 114 -6.88 3.76 -9.52
N ILE A 115 -6.11 2.71 -9.82
CA ILE A 115 -6.64 1.34 -9.90
C ILE A 115 -7.26 0.91 -8.56
N ALA A 116 -6.56 1.17 -7.45
CA ALA A 116 -7.06 0.83 -6.12
C ALA A 116 -8.37 1.58 -5.79
N ASN A 117 -8.45 2.87 -6.12
CA ASN A 117 -9.67 3.67 -5.94
C ASN A 117 -10.83 3.11 -6.76
N LYS A 118 -10.60 2.75 -8.03
CA LYS A 118 -11.64 2.17 -8.89
C LYS A 118 -12.10 0.79 -8.43
N LYS A 119 -11.18 -0.07 -7.97
CA LYS A 119 -11.54 -1.35 -7.34
C LYS A 119 -12.40 -1.13 -6.11
N ARG A 120 -12.01 -0.20 -5.24
CA ARG A 120 -12.77 0.15 -4.04
C ARG A 120 -14.17 0.67 -4.36
N LEU A 121 -14.29 1.59 -5.31
CA LEU A 121 -15.59 2.10 -5.77
C LEU A 121 -16.47 0.99 -6.35
N THR A 122 -15.89 0.06 -7.11
CA THR A 122 -16.61 -1.09 -7.66
C THR A 122 -17.19 -1.96 -6.56
N VAL A 123 -16.39 -2.27 -5.53
CA VAL A 123 -16.84 -3.07 -4.38
C VAL A 123 -17.93 -2.33 -3.60
N ILE A 124 -17.77 -1.03 -3.35
CA ILE A 124 -18.78 -0.23 -2.65
C ILE A 124 -20.10 -0.20 -3.44
N ASN A 125 -20.04 -0.04 -4.77
CA ASN A 125 -21.23 0.01 -5.61
C ASN A 125 -21.97 -1.34 -5.67
N GLN A 126 -21.24 -2.46 -5.62
CA GLN A 126 -21.83 -3.79 -5.74
C GLN A 126 -22.24 -4.41 -4.39
N ARG A 127 -21.48 -4.12 -3.32
CA ARG A 127 -21.62 -4.77 -2.02
C ARG A 127 -22.04 -3.82 -0.89
N GLY A 128 -22.07 -2.51 -1.16
CA GLY A 128 -22.33 -1.48 -0.17
C GLY A 128 -21.09 -1.09 0.65
N ASN A 129 -21.30 -0.16 1.58
CA ASN A 129 -20.25 0.29 2.49
C ASN A 129 -19.89 -0.83 3.49
N GLY A 130 -18.61 -1.14 3.55
CA GLY A 130 -18.07 -2.15 4.47
C GLY A 130 -16.54 -2.09 4.50
N ASN A 131 -15.95 -2.72 5.51
CA ASN A 131 -14.50 -2.87 5.60
C ASN A 131 -14.07 -4.04 4.70
N TRP A 132 -14.01 -3.77 3.40
CA TRP A 132 -13.70 -4.78 2.39
C TRP A 132 -12.20 -4.87 2.15
N ARG A 133 -11.64 -6.06 2.32
CA ARG A 133 -10.31 -6.37 1.84
C ARG A 133 -10.39 -6.75 0.37
N ILE A 134 -9.62 -6.08 -0.48
CA ILE A 134 -9.56 -6.32 -1.92
C ILE A 134 -8.25 -7.03 -2.22
N VAL A 135 -8.31 -8.14 -2.97
CA VAL A 135 -7.16 -8.98 -3.30
C VAL A 135 -7.21 -9.31 -4.79
N ASP A 136 -6.08 -9.14 -5.48
CA ASP A 136 -6.00 -9.43 -6.91
C ASP A 136 -6.04 -10.93 -7.17
N GLU A 137 -6.63 -11.35 -8.29
CA GLU A 137 -6.77 -12.78 -8.61
C GLU A 137 -5.41 -13.50 -8.59
N ALA A 138 -4.37 -12.85 -9.12
CA ALA A 138 -3.01 -13.40 -9.16
C ALA A 138 -2.39 -13.62 -7.76
N ASP A 139 -2.81 -12.86 -6.76
CA ASP A 139 -2.30 -12.94 -5.39
C ASP A 139 -3.22 -13.77 -4.48
N TRP A 140 -4.36 -14.25 -4.98
CA TRP A 140 -5.40 -14.89 -4.18
C TRP A 140 -4.92 -16.16 -3.50
N GLU A 141 -4.22 -17.04 -4.23
CA GLU A 141 -3.73 -18.31 -3.68
C GLU A 141 -2.74 -18.08 -2.53
N LYS A 142 -1.83 -17.12 -2.70
CA LYS A 142 -0.88 -16.72 -1.67
C LYS A 142 -1.61 -16.12 -0.46
N PHE A 143 -2.62 -15.30 -0.71
CA PHE A 143 -3.45 -14.71 0.34
C PHE A 143 -4.18 -15.79 1.17
N GLN A 144 -4.81 -16.78 0.51
CA GLN A 144 -5.47 -17.89 1.18
C GLN A 144 -4.49 -18.69 2.06
N LYS A 145 -3.31 -19.03 1.53
CA LYS A 145 -2.26 -19.73 2.31
C LYS A 145 -1.87 -18.97 3.57
N LEU A 146 -1.68 -17.64 3.47
CA LEU A 146 -1.35 -16.81 4.63
C LEU A 146 -2.49 -16.73 5.65
N MET A 147 -3.73 -16.68 5.17
CA MET A 147 -4.92 -16.69 6.02
C MET A 147 -5.03 -18.00 6.82
N ASP A 148 -4.83 -19.14 6.16
CA ASP A 148 -4.85 -20.46 6.80
C ASP A 148 -3.73 -20.64 7.83
N ILE A 149 -2.52 -20.20 7.50
CA ILE A 149 -1.38 -20.20 8.43
C ILE A 149 -1.72 -19.35 9.66
N ALA A 150 -2.28 -18.15 9.45
CA ALA A 150 -2.66 -17.27 10.54
C ALA A 150 -3.79 -17.86 11.40
N LYS A 151 -4.73 -18.61 10.81
CA LYS A 151 -5.81 -19.31 11.52
C LYS A 151 -5.25 -20.45 12.37
N LYS A 152 -4.43 -21.32 11.78
CA LYS A 152 -3.76 -22.44 12.48
C LYS A 152 -2.83 -21.97 13.60
N SER A 153 -2.07 -20.90 13.38
CA SER A 153 -1.20 -20.32 14.42
C SER A 153 -2.02 -19.86 15.62
N ARG A 154 -3.17 -19.22 15.37
CA ARG A 154 -4.08 -18.76 16.43
C ARG A 154 -4.70 -19.93 17.19
N GLU A 155 -5.14 -20.98 16.49
CA GLU A 155 -5.68 -22.19 17.12
C GLU A 155 -4.64 -22.85 18.02
N LYS A 156 -3.39 -22.99 17.55
CA LYS A 156 -2.28 -23.51 18.36
C LYS A 156 -1.98 -22.66 19.59
N GLU A 157 -1.93 -21.34 19.47
CA GLU A 157 -1.73 -20.44 20.63
C GLU A 157 -2.81 -20.64 21.69
N ILE A 158 -4.07 -20.82 21.28
CA ILE A 158 -5.19 -21.06 22.20
C ILE A 158 -5.05 -22.44 22.85
N GLU A 159 -4.75 -23.49 22.10
CA GLU A 159 -4.54 -24.84 22.62
C GLU A 159 -3.38 -24.93 23.62
N ASP A 160 -2.23 -24.34 23.28
CA ASP A 160 -1.05 -24.34 24.15
C ASP A 160 -1.31 -23.58 25.45
N PHE A 161 -2.12 -22.52 25.40
CA PHE A 161 -2.53 -21.78 26.59
C PHE A 161 -3.50 -22.58 27.47
N MET A 162 -4.45 -23.31 26.86
CA MET A 162 -5.39 -24.19 27.59
C MET A 162 -4.65 -25.35 28.26
N LYS A 163 -3.65 -25.94 27.59
CA LYS A 163 -2.83 -27.04 28.14
C LYS A 163 -1.94 -26.62 29.30
N LYS A 164 -1.47 -25.36 29.35
CA LYS A 164 -0.66 -24.84 30.47
C LYS A 164 -1.47 -24.58 31.75
N LYS A 165 -2.80 -24.60 31.68
CA LYS A 165 -3.70 -24.29 32.80
C LYS A 165 -4.31 -25.53 33.48
N LEU A 166 -4.10 -26.72 32.88
CA LEU A 166 -4.43 -28.05 33.43
C LEU A 166 -3.18 -28.66 34.06
#